data_AF-A0A3S0EDW6-F1
#
_entry.id   AF-A0A3S0EDW6-F1
#
_cell.length_a   1.000
_cell.length_b   1.000
_cell.length_c   1.000
_cell.angle_alpha   90.00
_cell.angle_beta   90.00
_cell.angle_gamma   90.00
#
_symmetry.space_group_name_H-M   'P 1'
#
loop_
_entity.id
_entity.type
_entity.pdbx_description
1 polymer ?
#
loop_
_entity_poly.entity_id
_entity_poly.type
_entity_poly.pdbx_seq_one_letter_code
_entity_poly.pdbx_strand_id
1 'polypeptide(L)'
;MPSTSPSTAARNGASTPHARHASFAGFPTGATVPADEQAAIRCRLCTCLLGAEDDDDADLALCGSCRRRPEARRLGLPPASLTPAPSRPAAAIPRPARDFTEAERALIRKIHGFMPAQQLLALLNERLACDLGPDASPYSMEQLHAAIGGLATPAPAGGHGWASQRKLIAQARRGGLLDAVTEQLIDDFAVVFSLNPKQVLVLRDTLLQPEEDA
;
A
#
# COMPACT_ATOMS: atom_id res chain seq x y z
N MET A 1 -0.87 -36.02 48.91
CA MET A 1 -1.61 -37.29 48.96
C MET A 1 -2.90 -37.07 49.74
N PRO A 2 -4.02 -37.71 49.40
CA PRO A 2 -4.47 -38.22 48.10
C PRO A 2 -5.91 -37.69 47.79
N SER A 3 -6.39 -37.63 46.54
CA SER A 3 -7.23 -38.64 45.86
C SER A 3 -8.27 -37.82 45.06
N THR A 4 -8.76 -38.12 43.85
CA THR A 4 -8.63 -39.22 42.89
C THR A 4 -9.41 -38.77 41.63
N SER A 5 -8.85 -38.97 40.44
CA SER A 5 -9.57 -39.09 39.14
C SER A 5 -10.41 -40.40 39.10
N PRO A 6 -11.01 -40.95 38.01
CA PRO A 6 -11.03 -40.57 36.58
C PRO A 6 -12.36 -40.88 35.81
N SER A 7 -12.28 -40.91 34.46
CA SER A 7 -13.14 -41.61 33.46
C SER A 7 -14.47 -40.93 33.07
N THR A 8 -14.85 -40.85 31.79
CA THR A 8 -14.97 -41.99 30.85
C THR A 8 -14.90 -41.56 29.38
N ALA A 9 -14.31 -42.42 28.55
CA ALA A 9 -14.25 -42.38 27.10
C ALA A 9 -15.48 -43.02 26.41
N ALA A 10 -15.77 -42.65 25.16
CA ALA A 10 -16.06 -43.55 24.02
C ALA A 10 -16.44 -42.69 22.78
N ARG A 11 -15.77 -42.78 21.62
CA ARG A 11 -15.71 -43.86 20.58
C ARG A 11 -17.05 -44.12 19.85
N ASN A 12 -17.11 -43.76 18.56
CA ASN A 12 -17.17 -44.70 17.42
C ASN A 12 -17.89 -44.09 16.20
N GLY A 13 -17.41 -44.44 15.00
CA GLY A 13 -18.10 -44.16 13.75
C GLY A 13 -17.23 -44.26 12.49
N ALA A 14 -16.45 -45.34 12.34
CA ALA A 14 -15.83 -45.70 11.06
C ALA A 14 -16.80 -46.57 10.25
N SER A 15 -16.89 -46.35 8.94
CA SER A 15 -17.20 -47.38 7.93
C SER A 15 -16.82 -46.90 6.52
N THR A 16 -16.04 -47.75 5.86
CA THR A 16 -15.44 -47.62 4.51
C THR A 16 -16.23 -48.51 3.52
N PRO A 17 -15.70 -48.88 2.33
CA PRO A 17 -16.01 -48.37 0.99
C PRO A 17 -16.90 -49.31 0.13
N HIS A 18 -17.28 -48.88 -1.08
CA HIS A 18 -17.51 -49.84 -2.17
C HIS A 18 -17.06 -49.30 -3.53
N ALA A 19 -16.28 -50.13 -4.20
CA ALA A 19 -15.62 -49.94 -5.49
C ALA A 19 -16.59 -49.95 -6.69
N ARG A 20 -16.12 -49.41 -7.83
CA ARG A 20 -16.25 -50.09 -9.11
C ARG A 20 -15.28 -49.56 -10.17
N HIS A 21 -14.42 -50.47 -10.63
CA HIS A 21 -13.65 -50.39 -11.87
C HIS A 21 -14.57 -50.36 -13.08
N ALA A 22 -14.18 -49.63 -14.12
CA ALA A 22 -14.43 -50.00 -15.51
C ALA A 22 -13.30 -49.44 -16.39
N SER A 23 -12.36 -50.32 -16.75
CA SER A 23 -11.50 -50.14 -17.91
C SER A 23 -12.31 -50.52 -19.15
N PHE A 24 -12.25 -49.70 -20.21
CA PHE A 24 -12.57 -50.15 -21.56
C PHE A 24 -11.61 -49.52 -22.55
N ALA A 25 -10.94 -50.38 -23.31
CA ALA A 25 -9.97 -50.05 -24.35
C ALA A 25 -10.66 -49.68 -25.67
N GLY A 26 -9.94 -48.96 -26.53
CA GLY A 26 -10.16 -49.01 -27.99
C GLY A 26 -10.25 -47.66 -28.70
N PHE A 27 -9.14 -47.24 -29.31
CA PHE A 27 -9.09 -46.44 -30.56
C PHE A 27 -9.58 -47.33 -31.74
N PRO A 28 -10.09 -46.81 -32.89
CA PRO A 28 -9.32 -45.89 -33.75
C PRO A 28 -10.09 -44.92 -34.70
N THR A 29 -9.31 -43.95 -35.21
CA THR A 29 -9.37 -43.28 -36.54
C THR A 29 -10.66 -42.64 -37.06
N GLY A 30 -10.55 -41.33 -37.35
CA GLY A 30 -11.00 -40.76 -38.62
C GLY A 30 -12.29 -39.95 -38.59
N ALA A 31 -12.20 -38.69 -38.18
CA ALA A 31 -13.14 -37.66 -38.62
C ALA A 31 -12.36 -36.35 -38.80
N THR A 32 -12.31 -35.90 -40.05
CA THR A 32 -11.81 -34.61 -40.52
C THR A 32 -12.56 -33.48 -39.81
N VAL A 33 -11.85 -32.66 -39.04
CA VAL A 33 -12.40 -31.44 -38.41
C VAL A 33 -12.33 -30.29 -39.42
N PRO A 34 -13.44 -29.64 -39.78
CA PRO A 34 -13.40 -28.41 -40.56
C PRO A 34 -13.11 -27.22 -39.64
N ALA A 35 -12.39 -26.25 -40.22
CA ALA A 35 -12.37 -24.80 -40.02
C ALA A 35 -12.85 -24.18 -38.68
N ASP A 36 -12.02 -23.23 -38.25
CA ASP A 36 -12.30 -22.15 -37.29
C ASP A 36 -12.51 -22.56 -35.83
N GLU A 37 -11.38 -22.70 -35.15
CA GLU A 37 -11.28 -22.51 -33.70
C GLU A 37 -11.51 -21.01 -33.38
N GLN A 38 -12.75 -20.57 -33.56
CA GLN A 38 -13.23 -19.30 -33.04
C GLN A 38 -13.21 -19.41 -31.53
N ALA A 39 -12.13 -18.89 -30.92
CA ALA A 39 -12.04 -18.70 -29.49
C ALA A 39 -13.29 -17.94 -29.03
N ALA A 40 -14.22 -18.64 -28.38
CA ALA A 40 -15.48 -18.06 -27.95
C ALA A 40 -15.18 -16.87 -27.01
N ILE A 41 -15.39 -15.67 -27.52
CA ILE A 41 -15.04 -14.43 -26.81
C ILE A 41 -16.01 -14.30 -25.64
N ARG A 42 -15.50 -14.06 -24.43
CA ARG A 42 -16.32 -13.88 -23.24
C ARG A 42 -16.39 -12.40 -22.86
N CYS A 43 -17.54 -12.00 -22.34
CA CYS A 43 -17.73 -10.66 -21.79
C CYS A 43 -16.77 -10.40 -20.64
N ARG A 44 -16.07 -9.27 -20.65
CA ARG A 44 -15.12 -8.89 -19.60
C ARG A 44 -15.78 -8.56 -18.25
N LEU A 45 -17.09 -8.26 -18.23
CA LEU A 45 -17.84 -8.01 -17.00
C LEU A 45 -18.59 -9.24 -16.50
N CYS A 46 -19.44 -9.86 -17.32
CA CYS A 46 -20.24 -11.01 -16.88
C CYS A 46 -19.65 -12.38 -17.18
N THR A 47 -18.58 -12.48 -17.97
CA THR A 47 -17.98 -13.74 -18.45
C THR A 47 -18.90 -14.66 -19.28
N CYS A 48 -20.13 -14.20 -19.53
CA CYS A 48 -21.09 -14.70 -20.50
C CYS A 48 -20.45 -14.76 -21.91
N LEU A 49 -20.82 -15.78 -22.71
CA LEU A 49 -20.30 -15.99 -24.06
C LEU A 49 -20.89 -14.94 -25.01
N LEU A 50 -20.05 -14.29 -25.80
CA LEU A 50 -20.42 -13.31 -26.82
C LEU A 50 -20.62 -14.02 -28.16
N GLY A 51 -21.53 -13.49 -28.98
CA GLY A 51 -21.91 -14.07 -30.28
C GLY A 51 -23.23 -14.82 -30.25
N ALA A 52 -24.01 -14.66 -29.18
CA ALA A 52 -25.37 -15.19 -29.08
C ALA A 52 -26.46 -14.14 -29.35
N GLU A 53 -26.15 -12.84 -29.24
CA GLU A 53 -27.11 -11.74 -29.39
C GLU A 53 -26.54 -10.60 -30.26
N ASP A 54 -27.40 -9.90 -31.03
CA ASP A 54 -27.02 -8.83 -31.97
C ASP A 54 -26.43 -7.57 -31.32
N ASP A 55 -26.58 -7.41 -30.00
CA ASP A 55 -26.13 -6.24 -29.22
C ASP A 55 -24.75 -6.42 -28.54
N ASP A 56 -24.03 -7.50 -28.86
CA ASP A 56 -22.69 -7.77 -28.36
C ASP A 56 -21.63 -6.87 -29.01
N ASP A 57 -20.77 -6.27 -28.20
CA ASP A 57 -19.66 -5.42 -28.63
C ASP A 57 -18.37 -6.25 -28.62
N ALA A 58 -18.07 -6.87 -29.77
CA ALA A 58 -16.91 -7.76 -29.93
C ALA A 58 -15.57 -7.03 -29.74
N ASP A 59 -15.50 -5.74 -30.08
CA ASP A 59 -14.28 -4.92 -29.96
C ASP A 59 -13.92 -4.65 -28.49
N LEU A 60 -14.92 -4.41 -27.65
CA LEU A 60 -14.74 -4.23 -26.21
C LEU A 60 -14.84 -5.54 -25.41
N ALA A 61 -15.20 -6.65 -26.08
CA ALA A 61 -15.59 -7.91 -25.48
C ALA A 61 -16.62 -7.71 -24.37
N LEU A 62 -17.77 -7.07 -24.70
CA LEU A 62 -18.86 -6.77 -23.77
C LEU A 62 -20.21 -7.20 -24.33
N CYS A 63 -21.07 -7.79 -23.50
CA CYS A 63 -22.44 -8.10 -23.92
C CYS A 63 -23.34 -6.86 -23.86
N GLY A 64 -24.46 -6.88 -24.59
CA GLY A 64 -25.42 -5.76 -24.67
C GLY A 64 -25.96 -5.27 -23.30
N SER A 65 -26.04 -6.17 -22.31
CA SER A 65 -26.41 -5.82 -20.94
C SER A 65 -25.29 -5.10 -20.18
N CYS A 66 -24.04 -5.55 -20.33
CA CYS A 66 -22.89 -4.98 -19.64
C CYS A 66 -22.42 -3.67 -20.26
N ARG A 67 -22.67 -3.47 -21.56
CA ARG A 67 -22.33 -2.24 -22.30
C ARG A 67 -22.96 -0.98 -21.69
N ARG A 68 -24.15 -1.09 -21.10
CA ARG A 68 -24.89 0.03 -20.49
C ARG A 68 -24.43 0.36 -19.06
N ARG A 69 -23.55 -0.46 -18.45
CA ARG A 69 -23.07 -0.22 -17.09
C ARG A 69 -22.01 0.89 -17.07
N PRO A 70 -21.96 1.71 -15.99
CA PRO A 70 -20.94 2.76 -15.86
C PRO A 70 -19.51 2.20 -15.82
N GLU A 71 -19.36 0.94 -15.41
CA GLU A 71 -18.10 0.19 -15.41
C GLU A 71 -17.53 -0.04 -16.83
N ALA A 72 -18.38 -0.20 -17.85
CA ALA A 72 -17.97 -0.38 -19.23
C ALA A 72 -17.25 0.86 -19.80
N ARG A 73 -17.60 2.07 -19.32
CA ARG A 73 -16.92 3.31 -19.72
C ARG A 73 -15.44 3.33 -19.36
N ARG A 74 -15.03 2.58 -18.32
CA ARG A 74 -13.62 2.46 -17.93
C ARG A 74 -12.83 1.51 -18.83
N LEU A 75 -13.51 0.64 -19.57
CA LEU A 75 -12.91 -0.32 -20.50
C LEU A 75 -12.75 0.25 -21.91
N GLY A 76 -13.41 1.36 -22.26
CA GLY A 76 -13.39 1.99 -23.59
C GLY A 76 -12.18 2.87 -23.90
N LEU A 77 -11.04 2.65 -23.24
CA LEU A 77 -9.76 3.14 -23.74
C LEU A 77 -9.26 2.09 -24.76
N PRO A 78 -9.06 2.45 -26.04
CA PRO A 78 -8.74 1.48 -27.08
C PRO A 78 -7.48 0.68 -26.70
N PRO A 79 -7.49 -0.66 -26.85
CA PRO A 79 -6.25 -1.41 -26.77
C PRO A 79 -5.35 -0.91 -27.90
N ALA A 80 -4.19 -0.38 -27.55
CA ALA A 80 -3.13 -0.16 -28.52
C ALA A 80 -2.88 -1.51 -29.23
N SER A 81 -3.29 -1.53 -30.50
CA SER A 81 -2.98 -2.49 -31.54
C SER A 81 -1.93 -3.54 -31.18
N LEU A 82 -2.39 -4.80 -31.19
CA LEU A 82 -1.62 -6.02 -31.23
C LEU A 82 -0.38 -5.85 -32.12
N THR A 83 0.78 -5.69 -31.49
CA THR A 83 2.08 -5.88 -32.13
C THR A 83 2.69 -7.12 -31.49
N PRO A 84 3.11 -8.15 -32.27
CA PRO A 84 3.62 -9.38 -31.69
C PRO A 84 4.92 -9.12 -30.93
N ALA A 85 5.05 -9.79 -29.79
CA ALA A 85 6.19 -9.70 -28.88
C ALA A 85 7.53 -9.99 -29.59
N PRO A 86 8.58 -9.20 -29.34
CA PRO A 86 9.93 -9.72 -29.35
C PRO A 86 10.30 -10.15 -27.93
N SER A 87 10.78 -11.38 -27.90
CA SER A 87 11.46 -12.06 -26.80
C SER A 87 12.68 -11.29 -26.27
N ARG A 88 12.99 -11.57 -25.00
CA ARG A 88 14.22 -11.26 -24.22
C ARG A 88 14.15 -9.96 -23.38
N PRO A 89 14.55 -9.99 -22.09
CA PRO A 89 14.63 -8.78 -21.28
C PRO A 89 15.79 -7.93 -21.79
N ALA A 90 15.51 -7.05 -22.76
CA ALA A 90 16.33 -5.88 -22.97
C ALA A 90 16.29 -5.09 -21.67
N ALA A 91 17.47 -4.76 -21.14
CA ALA A 91 17.60 -3.89 -19.97
C ALA A 91 16.71 -2.66 -20.18
N ALA A 92 15.58 -2.64 -19.46
CA ALA A 92 14.64 -1.55 -19.53
C ALA A 92 15.40 -0.31 -19.09
N ILE A 93 15.58 0.64 -20.02
CA ILE A 93 16.01 1.99 -19.68
C ILE A 93 15.10 2.42 -18.53
N PRO A 94 15.63 2.73 -17.33
CA PRO A 94 14.81 3.03 -16.18
C PRO A 94 13.96 4.24 -16.54
N ARG A 95 12.69 3.99 -16.85
CA ARG A 95 11.75 5.05 -17.15
C ARG A 95 11.62 5.84 -15.85
N PRO A 96 11.89 7.15 -15.85
CA PRO A 96 11.82 7.93 -14.63
C PRO A 96 10.43 7.70 -14.02
N ALA A 97 10.38 7.45 -12.72
CA ALA A 97 9.12 7.41 -12.02
C ALA A 97 8.37 8.72 -12.29
N ARG A 98 7.04 8.61 -12.42
CA ARG A 98 6.16 9.78 -12.61
C ARG A 98 6.44 10.83 -11.54
N ASP A 99 5.98 12.05 -11.77
CA ASP A 99 6.02 13.06 -10.71
C ASP A 99 5.10 12.68 -9.54
N PHE A 100 5.43 13.16 -8.35
CA PHE A 100 4.54 13.03 -7.20
C PHE A 100 3.17 13.65 -7.52
N THR A 101 2.11 13.04 -7.02
CA THR A 101 0.76 13.62 -7.03
C THR A 101 0.61 14.64 -5.90
N GLU A 102 -0.46 15.42 -5.91
CA GLU A 102 -0.74 16.36 -4.82
C GLU A 102 -0.98 15.64 -3.47
N ALA A 103 -1.60 14.45 -3.51
CA ALA A 103 -1.80 13.64 -2.32
C ALA A 103 -0.47 13.14 -1.73
N GLU A 104 0.47 12.71 -2.58
CA GLU A 104 1.82 12.32 -2.15
C GLU A 104 2.62 13.51 -1.65
N ARG A 105 2.55 14.67 -2.31
CA ARG A 105 3.17 15.91 -1.81
C ARG A 105 2.62 16.32 -0.44
N ALA A 106 1.32 16.21 -0.23
CA ALA A 106 0.71 16.45 1.08
C ALA A 106 1.22 15.46 2.15
N LEU A 107 1.41 14.19 1.79
CA LEU A 107 1.97 13.17 2.67
C LEU A 107 3.43 13.49 3.04
N ILE A 108 4.26 13.80 2.04
CA ILE A 108 5.67 14.19 2.23
C ILE A 108 5.76 15.38 3.19
N ARG A 109 4.98 16.46 2.96
CA ARG A 109 4.93 17.63 3.84
C ARG A 109 4.66 17.29 5.30
N LYS A 110 3.70 16.39 5.56
CA LYS A 110 3.28 16.04 6.93
C LYS A 110 4.25 15.10 7.63
N ILE A 111 4.88 14.18 6.90
CA ILE A 111 5.59 13.03 7.51
C ILE A 111 7.11 13.20 7.51
N HIS A 112 7.69 13.92 6.54
CA HIS A 112 9.15 13.93 6.34
C HIS A 112 9.96 14.42 7.56
N GLY A 113 9.36 15.18 8.49
CA GLY A 113 9.99 15.62 9.74
C GLY A 113 9.93 14.62 10.90
N PHE A 114 9.08 13.59 10.80
CA PHE A 114 8.84 12.60 11.87
C PHE A 114 9.32 11.19 11.52
N MET A 115 9.74 10.97 10.26
CA MET A 115 10.11 9.67 9.74
C MET A 115 11.38 9.77 8.87
N PRO A 116 12.32 8.82 8.98
CA PRO A 116 13.45 8.71 8.08
C PRO A 116 13.03 8.68 6.60
N ALA A 117 13.76 9.40 5.74
CA ALA A 117 13.41 9.56 4.34
C ALA A 117 13.33 8.22 3.57
N GLN A 118 14.15 7.24 3.95
CA GLN A 118 14.09 5.89 3.38
C GLN A 118 12.77 5.16 3.69
N GLN A 119 12.24 5.31 4.92
CA GLN A 119 10.96 4.70 5.31
C GLN A 119 9.79 5.41 4.61
N LEU A 120 9.86 6.73 4.49
CA LEU A 120 8.87 7.50 3.73
C LEU A 120 8.86 7.09 2.25
N LEU A 121 10.03 6.87 1.63
CA LEU A 121 10.14 6.40 0.26
C LEU A 121 9.52 5.01 0.07
N ALA A 122 9.75 4.09 1.01
CA ALA A 122 9.17 2.76 0.98
C ALA A 122 7.63 2.83 0.99
N LEU A 123 7.04 3.62 1.89
CA LEU A 123 5.58 3.83 1.95
C LEU A 123 5.01 4.44 0.67
N LEU A 124 5.71 5.41 0.08
CA LEU A 124 5.28 6.03 -1.18
C LEU A 124 5.28 5.02 -2.34
N ASN A 125 6.28 4.14 -2.40
CA ASN A 125 6.39 3.11 -3.43
C ASN A 125 5.39 1.97 -3.22
N GLU A 126 5.11 1.57 -1.98
CA GLU A 126 4.04 0.61 -1.67
C GLU A 126 2.69 1.14 -2.15
N ARG A 127 2.37 2.40 -1.82
CA ARG A 127 1.15 3.03 -2.28
C ARG A 127 1.09 3.15 -3.81
N LEU A 128 2.20 3.51 -4.45
CA LEU A 128 2.30 3.55 -5.92
C LEU A 128 1.95 2.20 -6.54
N ALA A 129 2.48 1.11 -5.97
CA ALA A 129 2.20 -0.24 -6.41
C ALA A 129 0.74 -0.65 -6.18
N CYS A 130 0.11 -0.18 -5.09
CA CYS A 130 -1.33 -0.40 -4.85
C CYS A 130 -2.21 0.34 -5.87
N ASP A 131 -1.84 1.58 -6.22
CA ASP A 131 -2.65 2.42 -7.11
C ASP A 131 -2.50 2.05 -8.59
N LEU A 132 -1.29 1.67 -9.02
CA LEU A 132 -0.95 1.44 -10.44
C LEU A 132 -0.53 -0.01 -10.77
N GLY A 133 -0.35 -0.85 -9.76
CA GLY A 133 0.14 -2.22 -9.91
C GLY A 133 1.66 -2.35 -9.75
N PRO A 134 2.18 -3.60 -9.71
CA PRO A 134 3.59 -3.90 -9.39
C PRO A 134 4.58 -3.46 -10.47
N ASP A 135 4.12 -3.20 -11.70
CA ASP A 135 4.95 -2.79 -12.82
C ASP A 135 5.21 -1.27 -12.85
N ALA A 136 4.68 -0.52 -11.87
CA ALA A 136 4.92 0.91 -11.77
C ALA A 136 6.40 1.20 -11.43
N SER A 137 7.02 2.13 -12.18
CA SER A 137 8.39 2.54 -11.90
C SER A 137 8.48 3.25 -10.53
N PRO A 138 9.28 2.73 -9.58
CA PRO A 138 9.31 3.24 -8.21
C PRO A 138 10.01 4.59 -8.14
N TYR A 139 9.52 5.45 -7.24
CA TYR A 139 10.17 6.71 -6.91
C TYR A 139 11.60 6.49 -6.41
N SER A 140 12.49 7.40 -6.81
CA SER A 140 13.89 7.38 -6.36
C SER A 140 14.11 8.26 -5.13
N MET A 141 15.21 8.00 -4.42
CA MET A 141 15.63 8.81 -3.29
C MET A 141 15.94 10.26 -3.71
N GLU A 142 16.52 10.44 -4.90
CA GLU A 142 16.81 11.75 -5.47
C GLU A 142 15.53 12.56 -5.71
N GLN A 143 14.48 11.91 -6.26
CA GLN A 143 13.19 12.55 -6.45
C GLN A 143 12.55 12.97 -5.11
N LEU A 144 12.61 12.11 -4.10
CA LEU A 144 12.09 12.45 -2.77
C LEU A 144 12.87 13.62 -2.13
N HIS A 145 14.20 13.63 -2.24
CA HIS A 145 15.01 14.74 -1.74
C HIS A 145 14.74 16.05 -2.49
N ALA A 146 14.58 16.00 -3.81
CA ALA A 146 14.18 17.17 -4.60
C ALA A 146 12.81 17.71 -4.16
N ALA A 147 11.85 16.81 -3.91
CA ALA A 147 10.54 17.18 -3.40
C ALA A 147 10.62 17.81 -2.00
N ILE A 148 11.43 17.26 -1.09
CA ILE A 148 11.64 17.82 0.26
C ILE A 148 12.36 19.18 0.17
N GLY A 149 13.38 19.31 -0.67
CA GLY A 149 14.11 20.57 -0.86
C GLY A 149 13.25 21.69 -1.45
N GLY A 150 12.25 21.35 -2.28
CA GLY A 150 11.26 22.30 -2.80
C GLY A 150 10.22 22.75 -1.76
N LEU A 151 10.10 22.04 -0.63
CA LEU A 151 9.29 22.45 0.51
C LEU A 151 10.06 23.45 1.37
N ALA A 152 10.35 24.63 0.83
CA ALA A 152 10.87 25.76 1.59
C ALA A 152 9.79 26.30 2.57
N THR A 153 9.50 25.51 3.59
CA THR A 153 9.05 26.00 4.90
C THR A 153 10.32 26.21 5.71
N PRO A 154 10.46 27.30 6.50
CA PRO A 154 11.60 27.42 7.41
C PRO A 154 11.64 26.13 8.21
N ALA A 155 12.71 25.35 8.04
CA ALA A 155 12.89 24.14 8.80
C ALA A 155 12.63 24.51 10.25
N PRO A 156 11.77 23.80 11.00
CA PRO A 156 11.89 23.88 12.45
C PRO A 156 13.39 23.67 12.71
N ALA A 157 13.99 24.50 13.56
CA ALA A 157 15.42 24.44 13.84
C ALA A 157 15.82 23.13 14.58
N GLY A 158 15.18 22.01 14.26
CA GLY A 158 15.34 20.66 14.75
C GLY A 158 16.04 19.81 13.72
N GLY A 159 17.37 19.91 13.67
CA GLY A 159 18.13 18.68 13.46
C GLY A 159 17.74 17.66 14.56
N HIS A 160 17.87 16.37 14.29
CA HIS A 160 17.75 15.33 15.33
C HIS A 160 19.00 15.37 16.21
N GLY A 161 19.00 16.18 17.26
CA GLY A 161 20.19 16.31 18.09
C GLY A 161 20.02 17.22 19.29
N TRP A 162 20.88 17.01 20.27
CA TRP A 162 20.93 17.82 21.48
C TRP A 162 21.20 19.31 21.19
N ALA A 163 22.08 19.60 20.22
CA ALA A 163 22.43 20.98 19.85
C ALA A 163 21.25 21.75 19.24
N SER A 164 20.47 21.10 18.38
CA SER A 164 19.27 21.68 17.77
C SER A 164 18.11 21.80 18.76
N GLN A 165 17.96 20.84 19.67
CA GLN A 165 17.00 20.94 20.78
C GLN A 165 17.28 22.17 21.65
N ARG A 166 18.53 22.39 22.07
CA ARG A 166 18.91 23.59 22.83
C ARG A 166 18.66 24.88 22.05
N LYS A 167 18.94 24.89 20.74
CA LYS A 167 18.65 26.04 19.88
C LYS A 167 17.15 26.35 19.80
N LEU A 168 16.29 25.32 19.70
CA LEU A 168 14.84 25.48 19.72
C LEU A 168 14.32 26.00 21.06
N ILE A 169 14.83 25.46 22.18
CA ILE A 169 14.49 25.94 23.52
C ILE A 169 14.88 27.42 23.67
N ALA A 170 16.10 27.80 23.25
CA ALA A 170 16.55 29.19 23.31
C ALA A 170 15.71 30.14 22.43
N GLN A 171 15.26 29.67 21.25
CA GLN A 171 14.33 30.43 20.40
C GLN A 171 12.96 30.59 21.06
N ALA A 172 12.43 29.54 21.67
CA ALA A 172 11.15 29.57 22.37
C ALA A 172 11.19 30.49 23.61
N ARG A 173 12.33 30.57 24.33
CA ARG A 173 12.53 31.55 25.41
C ARG A 173 12.48 32.97 24.88
N ARG A 174 13.29 33.29 23.87
CA ARG A 174 13.30 34.64 23.27
C ARG A 174 11.95 35.06 22.68
N GLY A 175 11.16 34.09 22.21
CA GLY A 175 9.81 34.32 21.70
C GLY A 175 8.72 34.42 22.77
N GLY A 176 9.05 34.27 24.07
CA GLY A 176 8.10 34.28 25.18
C GLY A 176 7.18 33.05 25.25
N LEU A 177 7.43 32.02 24.42
CA LEU A 177 6.59 30.82 24.39
C LEU A 177 6.80 29.96 25.64
N LEU A 178 8.03 29.89 26.16
CA LEU A 178 8.33 29.11 27.35
C LEU A 178 7.72 29.69 28.63
N ASP A 179 7.40 30.99 28.65
CA ASP A 179 6.71 31.62 29.78
C ASP A 179 5.26 31.12 29.93
N ALA A 180 4.66 30.65 28.83
CA ALA A 180 3.35 30.01 28.86
C ALA A 180 3.39 28.54 29.30
N VAL A 181 4.59 27.94 29.39
CA VAL A 181 4.77 26.53 29.79
C VAL A 181 4.88 26.43 31.31
N THR A 182 3.77 26.11 31.95
CA THR A 182 3.69 25.89 33.41
C THR A 182 3.94 24.42 33.77
N GLU A 183 4.26 24.14 35.03
CA GLU A 183 4.33 22.76 35.55
C GLU A 183 3.03 22.00 35.34
N GLN A 184 1.88 22.66 35.52
CA GLN A 184 0.56 22.06 35.27
C GLN A 184 0.40 21.64 33.80
N LEU A 185 0.84 22.49 32.86
CA LEU A 185 0.77 22.17 31.44
C LEU A 185 1.66 20.97 31.09
N ILE A 186 2.82 20.85 31.74
CA ILE A 186 3.71 19.69 31.59
C ILE A 186 3.04 18.42 32.12
N ASP A 187 2.33 18.50 33.24
CA ASP A 187 1.61 17.36 33.82
C ASP A 187 0.41 16.94 32.96
N ASP A 188 -0.36 17.89 32.46
CA ASP A 188 -1.48 17.63 31.55
C ASP A 188 -0.96 16.97 30.25
N PHE A 189 0.15 17.48 29.70
CA PHE A 189 0.83 16.87 28.57
C PHE A 189 1.29 15.44 28.89
N ALA A 190 1.86 15.21 30.08
CA ALA A 190 2.29 13.88 30.51
C ALA A 190 1.13 12.88 30.59
N VAL A 191 -0.06 13.31 31.03
CA VAL A 191 -1.26 12.47 31.06
C VAL A 191 -1.73 12.14 29.64
N VAL A 192 -1.85 13.15 28.77
CA VAL A 192 -2.31 12.96 27.38
C VAL A 192 -1.39 12.03 26.60
N PHE A 193 -0.08 12.15 26.78
CA PHE A 193 0.91 11.35 26.07
C PHE A 193 1.42 10.13 26.87
N SER A 194 0.82 9.85 28.02
CA SER A 194 1.16 8.70 28.89
C SER A 194 2.66 8.59 29.17
N LEU A 195 3.29 9.70 29.53
CA LEU A 195 4.71 9.75 29.84
C LEU A 195 5.03 9.03 31.16
N ASN A 196 6.16 8.34 31.21
CA ASN A 196 6.68 7.76 32.45
C ASN A 196 7.17 8.89 33.39
N PRO A 197 7.03 8.76 34.72
CA PRO A 197 7.60 9.70 35.69
C PRO A 197 9.04 10.16 35.39
N LYS A 198 9.91 9.24 34.93
CA LYS A 198 11.28 9.60 34.54
C LYS A 198 11.33 10.57 33.36
N GLN A 199 10.44 10.41 32.38
CA GLN A 199 10.36 11.30 31.22
C GLN A 199 9.79 12.66 31.61
N VAL A 200 8.83 12.71 32.52
CA VAL A 200 8.27 13.96 33.05
C VAL A 200 9.34 14.75 33.81
N LEU A 201 10.15 14.09 34.64
CA LEU A 201 11.28 14.73 35.32
C LEU A 201 12.28 15.32 34.32
N VAL A 202 12.72 14.53 33.34
CA VAL A 202 13.63 15.02 32.30
C VAL A 202 13.04 16.20 31.52
N LEU A 203 11.72 16.16 31.24
CA LEU A 203 11.03 17.24 30.54
C LEU A 203 11.00 18.53 31.36
N ARG A 204 10.64 18.44 32.65
CA ARG A 204 10.70 19.57 33.59
C ARG A 204 12.12 20.12 33.69
N ASP A 205 13.10 19.24 33.91
CA ASP A 205 14.52 19.58 33.99
C ASP A 205 15.05 20.19 32.70
N THR A 206 14.44 19.98 31.54
CA THR A 206 14.90 20.54 30.27
C THR A 206 14.23 21.87 29.96
N LEU A 207 12.94 22.01 30.27
CA LEU A 207 12.15 23.19 29.91
C LEU A 207 12.22 24.29 30.98
N LEU A 208 12.26 23.91 32.26
CA LEU A 208 12.22 24.85 33.39
C LEU A 208 13.59 25.28 33.90
N GLN A 209 14.70 24.93 33.20
CA GLN A 209 16.01 25.44 33.60
C GLN A 209 16.01 26.97 33.60
N PRO A 210 16.54 27.62 34.65
CA PRO A 210 16.84 29.04 34.60
C PRO A 210 17.91 29.31 33.51
N GLU A 211 17.94 30.53 32.95
CA GLU A 211 19.07 30.96 32.14
C GLU A 211 20.35 30.79 32.98
N GLU A 212 21.24 29.88 32.58
CA GLU A 212 22.63 29.94 33.04
C GLU A 212 23.22 31.22 32.43
N ASP A 213 23.57 32.18 33.29
CA ASP A 213 24.29 33.41 32.93
C ASP A 213 25.58 33.08 32.16
N ALA A 214 25.56 33.17 30.81
CA ALA A 214 26.70 33.48 29.93
C ALA A 214 26.31 33.54 28.44
#